data_AF-A0A2V8WE42-F1
#
_entry.id   AF-A0A2V8WE42-F1
#
_cell.length_a   1.000
_cell.length_b   1.000
_cell.length_c   1.000
_cell.angle_alpha   90.00
_cell.angle_beta   90.00
_cell.angle_gamma   90.00
#
_symmetry.space_group_name_H-M   'P 1'
#
loop_
_entity.id
_entity.type
_entity.pdbx_description
1 polymer ?
#
loop_
_entity_poly.entity_id
_entity_poly.type
_entity_poly.pdbx_seq_one_letter_code
_entity_poly.pdbx_strand_id
1 'polypeptide(L)'
;MNPLRVRADFNGLFGELLCLSHGATCTDETGAELELRPGMLLTAFDEDSEHGQRDDLQATGIVEPSPDWLQCKGSKWVLRIGERGVRHQSDLA
;
A
#
# COMPACT_ATOMS: atom_id res chain seq x y z
N MET A 1 17.85 0.96 5.62
CA MET A 1 16.71 1.89 5.68
C MET A 1 15.47 1.05 5.62
N ASN A 2 14.64 1.04 6.66
CA ASN A 2 13.34 0.38 6.56
C ASN A 2 12.47 1.16 5.57
N PRO A 3 11.79 0.50 4.62
CA PRO A 3 10.83 1.17 3.76
C PRO A 3 9.73 1.81 4.61
N LEU A 4 9.29 3.01 4.24
CA LEU A 4 8.19 3.70 4.91
C LEU A 4 6.92 2.86 4.79
N ARG A 5 6.26 2.60 5.93
CA ARG A 5 5.03 1.81 6.00
C ARG A 5 3.81 2.71 5.98
N VAL A 6 2.86 2.40 5.11
CA VAL A 6 1.63 3.18 4.95
C VAL A 6 0.41 2.28 5.05
N ARG A 7 -0.64 2.77 5.68
CA ARG A 7 -1.90 2.05 5.78
C ARG A 7 -2.60 2.10 4.42
N ALA A 8 -3.07 0.96 3.93
CA ALA A 8 -3.81 0.87 2.67
C ALA A 8 -4.94 -0.15 2.78
N ASP A 9 -6.00 0.06 1.99
CA ASP A 9 -7.11 -0.88 1.87
C ASP A 9 -6.85 -1.82 0.69
N PHE A 10 -6.58 -3.09 0.98
CA PHE A 10 -6.27 -4.09 -0.04
C PHE A 10 -7.48 -4.52 -0.88
N ASN A 11 -8.70 -4.10 -0.53
CA ASN A 11 -9.86 -4.23 -1.42
C ASN A 11 -9.70 -3.35 -2.69
N GLY A 12 -8.82 -2.36 -2.67
CA GLY A 12 -8.44 -1.53 -3.81
C GLY A 12 -7.32 -2.12 -4.69
N LEU A 13 -7.09 -3.43 -4.63
CA LEU A 13 -6.07 -4.13 -5.42
C LEU A 13 -6.60 -4.49 -6.83
N PHE A 14 -5.89 -4.06 -7.86
CA PHE A 14 -6.17 -4.33 -9.26
C PHE A 14 -4.93 -4.91 -9.95
N GLY A 15 -4.82 -6.24 -9.94
CA GLY A 15 -3.62 -6.92 -10.43
C GLY A 15 -2.41 -6.60 -9.55
N GLU A 16 -1.43 -5.90 -10.10
CA GLU A 16 -0.22 -5.46 -9.37
C GLU A 16 -0.31 -4.02 -8.84
N LEU A 17 -1.45 -3.34 -9.02
CA LEU A 17 -1.65 -1.96 -8.59
C LEU A 17 -2.58 -1.90 -7.39
N LEU A 18 -2.10 -1.36 -6.28
CA LEU A 18 -2.89 -1.11 -5.08
C LEU A 18 -3.20 0.38 -4.94
N CYS A 19 -4.47 0.75 -4.81
CA CYS A 19 -4.85 2.13 -4.51
C CYS A 19 -4.34 2.57 -3.13
N LEU A 20 -3.52 3.62 -3.09
CA LEU A 20 -3.00 4.18 -1.84
C LEU A 20 -3.84 5.33 -1.32
N SER A 21 -4.19 6.27 -2.20
CA SER A 21 -4.91 7.47 -1.79
C SER A 21 -5.66 8.12 -2.94
N HIS A 22 -6.82 8.69 -2.61
CA HIS A 22 -7.55 9.60 -3.47
C HIS A 22 -6.99 11.04 -3.42
N GLY A 23 -6.17 11.35 -2.41
CA GLY A 23 -5.57 12.66 -2.17
C GLY A 23 -4.07 12.72 -2.48
N ALA A 24 -3.41 13.79 -2.03
CA ALA A 24 -1.95 13.92 -2.14
C ALA A 24 -1.19 13.17 -1.03
N THR A 25 -1.85 12.88 0.09
CA THR A 25 -1.28 12.28 1.29
C THR A 25 -1.89 10.90 1.57
N CYS A 26 -1.16 10.08 2.33
CA CYS A 26 -1.64 8.84 2.94
C CYS A 26 -1.24 8.83 4.42
N THR A 27 -1.70 7.83 5.17
CA THR A 27 -1.38 7.71 6.59
C THR A 27 -0.28 6.67 6.77
N ASP A 28 0.78 7.02 7.51
CA ASP A 28 1.84 6.09 7.88
C ASP A 28 1.44 5.17 9.05
N GLU A 29 2.34 4.26 9.44
CA GLU A 29 2.09 3.34 10.57
C GLU A 29 1.92 4.03 11.93
N THR A 30 2.35 5.29 12.06
CA THR A 30 2.21 6.08 13.30
C THR A 30 0.94 6.92 13.32
N GLY A 31 0.19 6.96 12.21
CA GLY A 31 -0.98 7.81 12.04
C GLY A 31 -0.65 9.20 11.47
N ALA A 32 0.59 9.47 11.07
CA ALA A 32 0.97 10.75 10.50
C ALA A 32 0.67 10.80 9.00
N GLU A 33 0.38 12.00 8.49
CA GLU A 33 0.21 12.20 7.05
C GLU A 33 1.56 12.21 6.34
N LEU A 34 1.70 11.33 5.35
CA LEU A 34 2.83 11.24 4.45
C LEU A 34 2.41 11.69 3.05
N GLU A 35 3.10 12.69 2.50
CA GLU A 35 2.91 13.12 1.11
C GLU A 35 3.48 12.07 0.15
N LEU A 36 2.63 11.59 -0.76
CA LEU A 36 3.00 10.59 -1.75
C LEU A 36 3.65 11.25 -2.96
N ARG A 37 4.76 10.66 -3.42
CA ARG A 37 5.51 11.11 -4.59
C ARG A 37 5.89 9.92 -5.47
N PRO A 38 5.94 10.09 -6.80
CA PRO A 38 6.29 9.02 -7.70
C PRO A 38 7.73 8.57 -7.45
N GLY A 39 7.96 7.25 -7.50
CA GLY A 39 9.27 6.65 -7.25
C GLY A 39 9.59 6.36 -5.78
N MET A 40 8.70 6.69 -4.83
CA MET A 40 8.88 6.32 -3.43
C MET A 40 8.74 4.80 -3.25
N LEU A 41 9.69 4.18 -2.54
CA LEU A 41 9.59 2.78 -2.11
C LEU A 41 8.84 2.72 -0.77
N LEU A 42 7.65 2.13 -0.78
CA LEU A 42 6.79 2.00 0.40
C LEU A 42 6.37 0.54 0.62
N THR A 43 6.01 0.24 1.86
CA THR A 43 5.28 -0.99 2.21
C THR A 43 3.87 -0.60 2.62
N ALA A 44 2.89 -0.93 1.79
CA ALA A 44 1.49 -0.86 2.18
C ALA A 44 1.19 -1.99 3.18
N PHE A 45 0.41 -1.69 4.22
CA PHE A 45 -0.10 -2.69 5.14
C PHE A 45 -1.58 -2.49 5.44
N ASP A 46 -2.29 -3.60 5.66
CA ASP A 46 -3.63 -3.63 6.24
C ASP A 46 -3.59 -4.45 7.52
N GLU A 47 -4.30 -3.97 8.53
CA GLU A 47 -4.37 -4.64 9.82
C GLU A 47 -5.34 -5.82 9.69
N ASP A 48 -4.78 -7.00 9.46
CA ASP A 48 -5.52 -8.25 9.44
C ASP A 48 -5.20 -9.09 10.69
N SER A 49 -6.10 -10.00 11.04
CA SER A 49 -5.96 -10.85 12.21
C SER A 49 -6.21 -12.29 11.84
N GLU A 50 -5.15 -13.08 11.73
CA GLU A 50 -5.26 -14.52 11.56
C GLU A 50 -5.31 -15.20 12.92
N HIS A 51 -6.37 -15.97 13.19
CA HIS A 51 -6.54 -16.74 14.44
C HIS A 51 -6.45 -15.91 15.74
N GLY A 52 -6.79 -14.62 15.70
CA GLY A 52 -6.74 -13.72 16.86
C GLY A 52 -5.34 -13.21 17.20
N GLN A 53 -4.35 -13.49 16.35
CA GLN A 53 -3.05 -12.85 16.35
C GLN A 53 -3.00 -11.86 15.19
N ARG A 54 -2.35 -10.70 15.42
CA ARG A 54 -2.15 -9.71 14.37
C ARG A 54 -1.24 -10.30 13.31
N ASP A 55 -1.74 -10.36 12.08
CA ASP A 55 -0.98 -10.84 10.93
C ASP A 55 -1.24 -9.92 9.74
N ASP A 56 -0.55 -8.77 9.75
CA ASP A 56 -0.78 -7.70 8.79
C ASP A 56 -0.52 -8.18 7.36
N LEU A 57 -1.46 -7.90 6.47
CA LEU A 57 -1.25 -8.08 5.05
C LEU A 57 -0.34 -6.97 4.54
N GLN A 58 0.72 -7.30 3.81
CA GLN A 58 1.75 -6.35 3.38
C GLN A 58 2.08 -6.48 1.90
N ALA A 59 2.37 -5.35 1.26
CA ALA A 59 2.89 -5.30 -0.09
C ALA A 59 3.94 -4.20 -0.21
N THR A 60 5.13 -4.56 -0.69
CA THR A 60 6.19 -3.60 -0.98
C THR A 60 6.21 -3.28 -2.47
N GLY A 61 6.33 -1.99 -2.78
CA GLY A 61 6.27 -1.53 -4.16
C GLY A 61 6.74 -0.10 -4.34
N ILE A 62 6.62 0.37 -5.58
CA ILE A 62 6.95 1.74 -5.97
C ILE A 62 5.66 2.55 -6.14
N VAL A 63 5.63 3.75 -5.56
CA VAL A 63 4.52 4.68 -5.72
C VAL A 63 4.52 5.25 -7.13
N GLU A 64 3.36 5.22 -7.76
CA GLU A 64 3.12 5.73 -9.11
C GLU A 64 1.83 6.56 -9.16
N PRO A 65 1.75 7.53 -10.09
CA PRO A 65 0.48 8.14 -10.39
C PRO A 65 -0.49 7.04 -10.83
N SER A 66 -1.72 7.13 -10.33
CA SER A 66 -2.79 6.23 -10.73
C SER A 66 -2.96 6.28 -12.26
N PRO A 67 -3.12 5.14 -12.96
CA PRO A 67 -3.35 5.15 -14.39
C PRO A 67 -4.75 5.70 -14.71
N ASP A 68 -4.95 6.23 -15.91
CA ASP A 68 -6.16 6.97 -16.29
C ASP A 68 -7.48 6.22 -15.98
N TRP A 69 -7.50 4.90 -16.17
CA TRP A 69 -8.67 4.06 -15.90
C TRP A 69 -9.01 3.90 -14.40
N LEU A 70 -8.01 4.03 -13.52
CA LEU A 70 -8.16 4.04 -12.06
C LEU A 70 -8.40 5.45 -11.51
N GLN A 71 -7.89 6.49 -12.18
CA GLN A 71 -8.20 7.88 -11.82
C GLN A 71 -9.70 8.19 -11.91
N CYS A 72 -10.41 7.60 -12.88
CA CYS A 72 -11.87 7.71 -12.96
C CYS A 72 -12.62 7.14 -11.73
N LYS A 73 -11.95 6.32 -10.91
CA LYS A 73 -12.48 5.77 -9.65
C LYS A 73 -12.06 6.59 -8.43
N GLY A 74 -11.37 7.71 -8.63
CA GLY A 74 -10.96 8.64 -7.59
C GLY A 74 -9.54 8.43 -7.05
N SER A 75 -8.85 7.36 -7.45
CA SER A 75 -7.47 7.09 -7.00
C SER A 75 -6.47 8.00 -7.68
N LYS A 76 -5.66 8.71 -6.89
CA LYS A 76 -4.60 9.60 -7.38
C LYS A 76 -3.24 8.90 -7.39
N TRP A 77 -3.00 8.05 -6.41
CA TRP A 77 -1.75 7.31 -6.25
C TRP A 77 -2.01 5.82 -6.12
N VAL A 78 -1.17 5.05 -6.80
CA VAL A 78 -1.14 3.59 -6.69
C VAL A 78 0.24 3.13 -6.23
N LEU A 79 0.29 2.02 -5.52
CA LEU A 79 1.50 1.27 -5.27
C LEU A 79 1.59 0.18 -6.35
N ARG A 80 2.62 0.24 -7.18
CA ARG A 80 2.96 -0.89 -8.05
C ARG A 80 3.74 -1.92 -7.23
N ILE A 81 3.06 -3.01 -6.88
CA ILE A 81 3.59 -4.10 -6.07
C ILE A 81 4.70 -4.81 -6.86
N GLY A 82 5.83 -5.06 -6.20
CA GLY A 82 6.94 -5.79 -6.82
C GLY A 82 6.69 -7.29 -6.91
N GLU A 83 7.68 -8.03 -7.43
CA GLU A 83 7.61 -9.48 -7.67
C GLU A 83 7.29 -10.32 -6.42
N ARG A 84 7.48 -9.76 -5.22
CA ARG A 84 7.13 -10.43 -3.96
C ARG A 84 5.63 -10.55 -3.76
N GLY A 85 4.83 -9.75 -4.46
CA GLY A 85 3.37 -9.71 -4.35
C GLY A 85 2.90 -9.24 -2.98
N VAL A 86 1.64 -9.54 -2.69
CA VAL A 86 1.03 -9.38 -1.37
C VAL A 86 1.42 -10.58 -0.50
N ARG A 87 1.79 -10.34 0.76
CA ARG A 87 2.25 -11.35 1.72
C ARG A 87 1.67 -11.08 3.10
N HIS A 88 1.46 -12.14 3.87
CA HIS A 88 1.21 -11.97 5.30
C HIS A 88 2.51 -11.61 6.02
N GLN A 89 2.41 -10.93 7.16
CA GLN A 89 3.56 -10.61 7.99
C GLN A 89 4.26 -11.89 8.46
N SER A 90 3.47 -12.92 8.78
CA SER A 90 3.93 -14.25 9.18
C SER A 90 4.74 -14.98 8.10
N ASP A 91 4.46 -14.74 6.81
CA ASP A 91 5.21 -15.32 5.67
C ASP A 91 6.66 -14.77 5.55
N LEU A 92 6.97 -13.68 6.26
CA LEU A 92 8.28 -13.03 6.24
C LEU A 92 9.20 -13.48 7.38
N ALA A 93 8.71 -14.33 8.30
CA ALA A 93 9.39 -14.78 9.51
C ALA A 93 10.37 -15.95 9.29
#